data_AF-A0A525L4W3-F1
#
_entry.id   AF-A0A525L4W3-F1
#
_cell.length_a   1.000
_cell.length_b   1.000
_cell.length_c   1.000
_cell.angle_alpha   90.00
_cell.angle_beta   90.00
_cell.angle_gamma   90.00
#
_symmetry.space_group_name_H-M   'P 1'
#
loop_
_entity.id
_entity.type
_entity.pdbx_description
1 polymer ?
#
loop_
_entity_poly.entity_id
_entity_poly.type
_entity_poly.pdbx_seq_one_letter_code
_entity_poly.pdbx_strand_id
1 'polypeptide(L)' 'MTKLLNKLANDRKGATAIEYGLIAAFIALAIVATLPGIGKALGTTFNGVNAALTNANN' A
#
# COMPACT_ATOMS: atom_id res chain seq x y z
N MET A 1 32.53 -29.83 3.70
CA MET A 1 31.22 -29.69 3.04
C MET A 1 30.07 -29.48 4.04
N THR A 2 29.98 -30.29 5.10
CA THR A 2 28.91 -30.20 6.13
C THR A 2 28.78 -28.83 6.82
N LYS A 3 29.90 -28.13 7.07
CA LYS A 3 29.88 -26.78 7.68
C LYS A 3 29.13 -25.73 6.86
N LEU A 4 29.19 -25.80 5.53
CA LEU A 4 28.49 -24.85 4.66
C LEU A 4 26.98 -25.10 4.67
N LEU A 5 26.59 -26.38 4.62
CA LEU A 5 25.20 -26.82 4.69
C LEU A 5 24.56 -26.49 6.05
N ASN A 6 25.29 -26.70 7.16
CA ASN A 6 24.82 -26.31 8.49
C ASN A 6 24.66 -24.79 8.65
N LYS A 7 25.51 -24.00 7.97
CA LYS A 7 25.43 -22.53 8.01
C LYS A 7 24.23 -22.02 7.22
N LEU A 8 23.93 -22.61 6.06
CA LEU A 8 22.70 -22.33 5.30
C LEU A 8 21.44 -22.75 6.07
N ALA A 9 21.45 -23.92 6.70
CA ALA A 9 20.31 -24.43 7.47
C ALA A 9 19.99 -23.59 8.73
N ASN A 10 20.99 -22.89 9.29
CA ASN A 10 20.81 -21.96 10.41
C ASN A 10 20.56 -20.51 9.98
N ASP A 11 20.51 -20.20 8.69
CA ASP A 11 20.31 -18.83 8.21
C ASP A 11 18.83 -18.44 8.31
N ARG A 12 18.51 -17.56 9.28
CA ARG A 12 17.15 -17.07 9.51
C ARG A 12 16.81 -15.83 8.70
N LYS A 13 17.76 -15.24 7.95
CA LYS A 13 17.51 -14.02 7.17
C LYS A 13 16.35 -14.20 6.18
N GLY A 14 16.22 -15.37 5.56
CA GLY A 14 15.10 -15.70 4.67
C GLY A 14 13.77 -15.85 5.41
N ALA A 15 13.79 -16.44 6.61
CA ALA A 15 12.60 -16.56 7.47
C ALA A 15 12.14 -15.19 7.98
N THR A 16 13.07 -14.31 8.32
CA THR A 16 12.76 -12.92 8.70
C THR A 16 12.25 -12.12 7.51
N ALA A 17 12.74 -12.37 6.29
CA ALA A 17 12.26 -11.72 5.09
C ALA A 17 10.81 -12.09 4.74
N ILE A 18 10.37 -13.34 4.99
CA ILE A 18 8.98 -13.74 4.74
C ILE A 18 8.01 -13.14 5.77
N GLU A 19 8.44 -12.95 7.02
CA GLU A 19 7.66 -12.27 8.06
C GLU A 19 7.42 -10.79 7.71
N TYR A 20 8.49 -10.05 7.41
CA TYR A 20 8.36 -8.65 6.99
C TYR A 20 7.70 -8.51 5.61
N GLY A 21 7.93 -9.46 4.71
CA GLY A 21 7.26 -9.53 3.42
C GLY A 21 5.74 -9.69 3.55
N LEU A 22 5.28 -10.51 4.50
CA LEU A 22 3.85 -10.69 4.77
C LEU A 22 3.22 -9.44 5.37
N ILE A 23 3.91 -8.78 6.31
CA ILE A 23 3.45 -7.50 6.89
C ILE A 23 3.33 -6.43 5.79
N ALA A 24 4.35 -6.31 4.94
CA ALA A 24 4.35 -5.37 3.82
C ALA A 24 3.21 -5.67 2.83
N ALA A 25 2.95 -6.95 2.53
CA ALA A 25 1.85 -7.36 1.66
C ALA A 25 0.48 -6.97 2.23
N PHE A 26 0.25 -7.15 3.54
CA PHE A 26 -1.02 -6.74 4.17
C PHE A 26 -1.20 -5.23 4.20
N ILE A 27 -0.14 -4.46 4.46
CA ILE A 27 -0.19 -2.99 4.39
C ILE A 27 -0.50 -2.53 2.97
N ALA A 28 0.18 -3.10 1.97
CA ALA A 28 -0.05 -2.78 0.57
C ALA A 28 -1.49 -3.09 0.15
N LEU A 29 -2.03 -4.24 0.58
CA LEU A 29 -3.41 -4.62 0.28
C LEU A 29 -4.42 -3.63 0.90
N ALA A 30 -4.22 -3.22 2.15
CA ALA A 30 -5.09 -2.24 2.81
C ALA A 30 -5.06 -0.87 2.12
N ILE A 31 -3.89 -0.43 1.66
CA ILE A 31 -3.72 0.80 0.89
C ILE A 31 -4.47 0.71 -0.44
N VAL A 32 -4.25 -0.35 -1.22
CA VAL A 32 -4.91 -0.56 -2.52
C VAL A 32 -6.44 -0.60 -2.37
N ALA A 33 -6.95 -1.20 -1.29
CA ALA A 33 -8.39 -1.26 -1.04
C ALA A 33 -9.01 0.11 -0.69
N THR A 34 -8.26 1.01 -0.06
CA THR A 34 -8.78 2.29 0.47
C THR A 34 -8.57 3.48 -0.47
N LEU A 35 -7.53 3.43 -1.32
CA LEU A 35 -7.20 4.49 -2.29
C LEU A 35 -8.36 4.93 -3.18
N PRO A 36 -9.18 4.03 -3.76
CA PRO A 36 -10.30 4.42 -4.62
C PRO A 36 -11.34 5.28 -3.90
N GLY A 37 -11.60 5.00 -2.63
CA GLY A 37 -12.52 5.78 -1.80
C GLY A 37 -12.03 7.22 -1.59
N ILE A 38 -10.74 7.37 -1.30
CA ILE A 38 -10.09 8.69 -1.18
C ILE A 38 -10.17 9.45 -2.50
N GLY A 39 -9.87 8.78 -3.64
CA GLY A 39 -9.96 9.38 -4.97
C GLY A 39 -11.37 9.89 -5.29
N LYS A 40 -12.40 9.10 -4.98
CA LYS A 40 -13.80 9.51 -5.14
C LYS A 40 -14.16 10.71 -4.27
N ALA A 41 -13.73 10.73 -3.01
CA ALA A 41 -13.99 11.84 -2.10
C ALA A 41 -13.34 13.14 -2.60
N LEU A 42 -12.06 13.09 -2.98
CA LEU A 42 -11.35 14.22 -3.58
C LEU A 42 -12.03 14.71 -4.86
N GLY A 43 -12.39 13.79 -5.77
CA GLY A 43 -13.11 14.14 -7.00
C GLY A 43 -14.45 14.82 -6.72
N THR A 44 -15.19 14.36 -5.71
CA THR A 44 -16.45 14.98 -5.29
C THR A 44 -16.22 16.41 -4.79
N THR A 45 -15.20 16.62 -3.96
CA THR A 45 -14.83 17.95 -3.46
C THR A 45 -14.48 18.92 -4.60
N PHE A 46 -13.59 18.52 -5.52
CA PHE A 46 -13.19 19.38 -6.63
C PHE A 46 -14.33 19.65 -7.61
N ASN A 47 -15.19 18.66 -7.87
CA ASN A 47 -16.39 18.87 -8.68
C ASN A 47 -17.35 19.86 -8.03
N GLY A 48 -17.50 19.82 -6.71
CA GLY A 48 -18.30 20.80 -5.96
C GLY A 48 -17.75 22.22 -6.09
N VAL A 49 -16.43 22.38 -5.95
CA VAL A 49 -15.75 23.67 -6.17
C VAL A 49 -15.97 24.17 -7.60
N ASN A 50 -15.80 23.30 -8.60
CA ASN A 50 -15.99 23.65 -10.00
C ASN A 50 -17.44 24.09 -10.29
N ALA A 51 -18.42 23.38 -9.72
CA ALA A 51 -19.82 23.73 -9.86
C ALA A 51 -20.14 25.09 -9.23
N ALA A 52 -19.63 25.35 -8.02
CA ALA A 52 -19.79 26.64 -7.34
C ALA A 52 -19.18 27.79 -8.15
N LEU A 53 -17.98 27.60 -8.71
CA LEU A 53 -17.33 28.59 -9.56
C LEU A 53 -18.11 28.84 -10.85
N THR A 54 -18.60 27.77 -11.49
CA THR A 54 -19.42 27.87 -12.70
C THR A 54 -20.70 28.63 -12.42
N ASN A 55 -21.37 28.37 -11.31
CA ASN A 55 -22.58 29.09 -10.90
C ASN A 55 -22.33 30.56 -10.57
N ALA A 56 -21.16 30.90 -10.02
CA ALA A 56 -20.79 32.28 -9.72
C ALA A 56 -20.42 33.10 -10.98
N ASN A 57 -20.00 32.42 -12.04
CA ASN A 57 -19.58 33.04 -13.30
C ASN A 57 -20.73 33.26 -14.31
N ASN A 58 -21.92 32.74 -14.03
CA ASN A 58 -23.14 32.93 -14.84
C ASN A 58 -24.16 33.78 -14.08
#